data_AF-A0A2V5E9D8-F1
#
_entry.id   AF-A0A2V5E9D8-F1
#
_cell.length_a   1.000
_cell.length_b   1.000
_cell.length_c   1.000
_cell.angle_alpha   90.00
_cell.angle_beta   90.00
_cell.angle_gamma   90.00
#
_symmetry.space_group_name_H-M   'P 1'
#
loop_
_entity.id
_entity.type
_entity.pdbx_description
1 polymer ?
#
loop_
_entity_poly.entity_id
_entity_poly.type
_entity_poly.pdbx_seq_one_letter_code
_entity_poly.pdbx_strand_id
1 'polypeptide(L)'
;MQVHKYCWQQILLHWVSALVIGWALVSGFYVSGFDVEPATAHLVGFVNVGLTTLFIPVFLLRWLVRLVKARPGALNENPRARRAAHAVHEGMYWLTALVLLSGVLMMDRAIDVFGWFAISPLISDPSWLSAWLKLHVAANVVLTMVVALHVGAVILHECSGRQVLRRMLP
;
A
#
# COMPACT_ATOMS: atom_id res chain seq x y z
N MET A 1 -26.35 0.42 -19.61
CA MET A 1 -24.96 0.88 -19.84
C MET A 1 -24.01 -0.25 -19.47
N GLN A 2 -23.29 -0.80 -20.44
CA GLN A 2 -22.25 -1.81 -20.22
C GLN A 2 -21.15 -1.18 -19.36
N VAL A 3 -21.03 -1.61 -18.10
CA VAL A 3 -19.96 -1.15 -17.22
C VAL A 3 -18.69 -1.88 -17.64
N HIS A 4 -17.80 -1.22 -18.38
CA HIS A 4 -16.46 -1.77 -18.65
C HIS A 4 -15.73 -1.98 -17.32
N LYS A 5 -15.73 -3.24 -16.84
CA LYS A 5 -15.00 -3.68 -15.66
C LYS A 5 -13.51 -3.77 -15.94
N TYR A 6 -12.69 -3.63 -14.90
CA TYR A 6 -11.26 -3.96 -15.00
C TYR A 6 -11.08 -5.48 -15.21
N CYS A 7 -9.96 -5.88 -15.81
CA CYS A 7 -9.67 -7.31 -15.90
C CYS A 7 -9.54 -7.91 -14.49
N TRP A 8 -9.97 -9.17 -14.31
CA TRP A 8 -9.96 -9.84 -13.02
C TRP A 8 -8.59 -9.82 -12.32
N GLN A 9 -7.47 -9.85 -13.07
CA GLN A 9 -6.13 -9.73 -12.48
C GLN A 9 -5.90 -8.37 -11.80
N GLN A 10 -6.40 -7.28 -12.39
CA GLN A 10 -6.26 -5.94 -11.81
C GLN A 10 -7.11 -5.78 -10.55
N ILE A 11 -8.29 -6.41 -10.55
CA ILE A 11 -9.20 -6.45 -9.40
C ILE A 11 -8.55 -7.23 -8.26
N LEU A 12 -8.09 -8.46 -8.52
CA LEU A 12 -7.45 -9.30 -7.51
C LEU A 12 -6.21 -8.62 -6.92
N LEU A 13 -5.29 -8.15 -7.77
CA LEU A 13 -4.08 -7.45 -7.30
C LEU A 13 -4.41 -6.17 -6.53
N HIS A 14 -5.54 -5.50 -6.84
CA HIS A 14 -5.97 -4.33 -6.09
C HIS A 14 -6.42 -4.69 -4.68
N TRP A 15 -7.31 -5.66 -4.55
CA TRP A 15 -7.85 -6.06 -3.25
C TRP A 15 -6.78 -6.70 -2.35
N VAL A 16 -5.91 -7.54 -2.92
CA VAL A 16 -4.75 -8.07 -2.17
C VAL A 16 -3.87 -6.93 -1.66
N SER A 17 -3.57 -5.94 -2.52
CA SER A 17 -2.80 -4.76 -2.09
C SER A 17 -3.51 -3.95 -1.02
N ALA A 18 -4.83 -3.72 -1.17
CA ALA A 18 -5.62 -2.94 -0.23
C ALA A 18 -5.66 -3.61 1.15
N LEU A 19 -5.80 -4.94 1.20
CA LEU A 19 -5.80 -5.70 2.44
C LEU A 19 -4.43 -5.66 3.13
N VAL A 20 -3.34 -5.90 2.39
CA VAL A 20 -1.98 -5.89 2.97
C VAL A 20 -1.60 -4.50 3.46
N ILE A 21 -1.82 -3.47 2.64
CA ILE A 21 -1.52 -2.08 3.01
C ILE A 21 -2.39 -1.65 4.21
N GLY A 22 -3.68 -1.99 4.19
CA GLY A 22 -4.60 -1.69 5.28
C GLY A 22 -4.14 -2.33 6.59
N TRP A 23 -3.81 -3.63 6.57
CA TRP A 23 -3.25 -4.33 7.73
C TRP A 23 -1.96 -3.68 8.24
N ALA A 24 -0.99 -3.44 7.36
CA ALA A 24 0.32 -2.91 7.74
C ALA A 24 0.20 -1.51 8.37
N LEU A 25 -0.64 -0.63 7.80
CA LEU A 25 -0.88 0.69 8.36
C LEU A 25 -1.60 0.61 9.71
N VAL A 26 -2.72 -0.11 9.80
CA VAL A 26 -3.51 -0.19 11.05
C VAL A 26 -2.68 -0.79 12.18
N SER A 27 -2.02 -1.93 11.93
CA SER A 27 -1.22 -2.61 12.95
C SER A 27 0.05 -1.83 13.32
N GLY A 28 0.70 -1.16 12.36
CA GLY A 28 1.86 -0.31 12.60
C GLY A 28 1.52 0.91 13.47
N PHE A 29 0.44 1.62 13.16
CA PHE A 29 -0.03 2.74 13.98
C PHE A 29 -0.58 2.29 15.34
N TYR A 30 -1.19 1.10 15.41
CA TYR A 30 -1.65 0.52 16.67
C TYR A 30 -0.48 0.31 17.65
N VAL A 31 0.59 -0.36 17.22
CA VAL A 31 1.75 -0.61 18.09
C VAL A 31 2.54 0.67 18.37
N SER A 32 2.55 1.65 17.46
CA SER A 32 3.23 2.92 17.67
C SER A 32 2.46 3.91 18.55
N GLY A 33 1.12 3.83 18.58
CA GLY A 33 0.27 4.83 19.21
C GLY A 33 -0.31 4.42 20.56
N PHE A 34 -0.30 3.13 20.89
CA PHE A 34 -0.86 2.58 22.12
C PHE A 34 0.23 1.89 22.95
N ASP A 35 0.01 1.80 24.26
CA ASP A 35 0.84 0.98 25.13
C ASP A 35 0.45 -0.50 24.96
N VAL A 36 1.28 -1.23 24.23
CA VAL A 36 1.03 -2.61 23.81
C VAL A 36 2.09 -3.52 24.44
N GLU A 37 1.67 -4.69 24.91
CA GLU A 37 2.58 -5.67 25.50
C GLU A 37 3.74 -6.00 24.54
N PRO A 38 5.00 -6.10 25.01
CA PRO A 38 6.16 -6.36 24.16
C PRO A 38 6.03 -7.58 23.26
N ALA A 39 5.38 -8.65 23.74
CA ALA A 39 5.13 -9.86 22.96
C ALA A 39 4.23 -9.58 21.75
N THR A 40 3.19 -8.76 21.92
CA THR A 40 2.27 -8.36 20.84
C THR A 40 2.97 -7.43 19.86
N ALA A 41 3.74 -6.46 20.34
CA ALA A 41 4.54 -5.57 19.47
C ALA A 41 5.53 -6.36 18.60
N HIS A 42 6.19 -7.36 19.18
CA HIS A 42 7.10 -8.24 18.45
C HIS A 42 6.37 -9.10 17.41
N LEU A 43 5.21 -9.67 17.75
CA LEU A 43 4.39 -10.46 16.82
C LEU A 43 3.90 -9.61 15.65
N VAL A 44 3.40 -8.40 15.92
CA VAL A 44 2.96 -7.47 14.86
C VAL A 44 4.13 -7.08 13.96
N GLY A 45 5.30 -6.79 14.53
CA GLY A 45 6.51 -6.51 13.77
C GLY A 45 6.89 -7.68 12.85
N PHE A 46 6.92 -8.91 13.40
CA PHE A 46 7.20 -10.13 12.64
C PHE A 46 6.22 -10.32 11.48
N VAL A 47 4.92 -10.25 11.74
CA VAL A 47 3.88 -10.41 10.71
C VAL A 47 3.96 -9.29 9.68
N ASN A 48 4.14 -8.04 10.08
CA ASN A 48 4.19 -6.91 9.16
C ASN A 48 5.38 -7.02 8.22
N VAL A 49 6.56 -7.29 8.75
CA VAL A 49 7.76 -7.38 7.92
C VAL A 49 7.67 -8.59 6.99
N GLY A 50 7.27 -9.76 7.49
CA GLY A 50 7.10 -10.96 6.66
C GLY A 50 6.06 -10.75 5.56
N LEU A 51 4.89 -10.22 5.91
CA LEU A 51 3.80 -9.97 4.96
C LEU A 51 4.17 -8.92 3.92
N THR A 52 4.77 -7.80 4.33
CA THR A 52 5.17 -6.73 3.40
C THR A 52 6.33 -7.16 2.49
N THR A 53 7.24 -8.01 2.98
CA THR A 53 8.30 -8.60 2.16
C THR A 53 7.72 -9.48 1.05
N LEU A 54 6.79 -10.38 1.38
CA LEU A 54 6.08 -11.21 0.38
C LEU A 54 5.21 -10.36 -0.55
N PHE A 55 4.77 -9.18 -0.11
CA PHE A 55 3.98 -8.27 -0.91
C PHE A 55 4.79 -7.49 -1.94
N ILE A 56 6.10 -7.28 -1.76
CA ILE A 56 6.96 -6.58 -2.73
C ILE A 56 6.81 -7.14 -4.16
N PRO A 57 6.96 -8.45 -4.43
CA PRO A 57 6.79 -8.99 -5.78
C PRO A 57 5.35 -8.83 -6.32
N VAL A 58 4.34 -8.92 -5.45
CA VAL A 58 2.93 -8.70 -5.82
C VAL A 58 2.70 -7.24 -6.24
N PHE A 59 3.29 -6.30 -5.51
CA PHE A 59 3.25 -4.87 -5.82
C PHE A 59 3.96 -4.56 -7.15
N LEU A 60 5.13 -5.15 -7.40
CA LEU A 60 5.84 -5.01 -8.67
C LEU A 60 5.02 -5.58 -9.84
N LEU A 61 4.41 -6.75 -9.66
CA LEU A 61 3.51 -7.34 -10.67
C LEU A 61 2.30 -6.41 -10.93
N ARG A 62 1.71 -5.84 -9.88
CA ARG A 62 0.62 -4.85 -10.02
C ARG A 62 1.07 -3.63 -10.82
N TRP A 63 2.27 -3.14 -10.57
CA TRP A 63 2.84 -2.03 -11.33
C TRP A 63 3.04 -2.40 -12.81
N LEU A 64 3.63 -3.58 -13.09
CA LEU A 64 3.82 -4.07 -14.45
C LEU A 64 2.50 -4.23 -15.21
N VAL A 65 1.49 -4.85 -14.57
CA VAL A 65 0.15 -5.01 -15.17
C VAL A 65 -0.49 -3.65 -15.47
N ARG A 66 -0.26 -2.63 -14.64
CA ARG A 66 -0.72 -1.26 -14.92
C ARG A 66 -0.04 -0.67 -16.16
N LEU A 67 1.25 -0.92 -16.38
CA LEU A 67 1.99 -0.39 -17.53
C LEU A 67 1.57 -1.07 -18.84
N VAL A 68 1.27 -2.38 -18.78
CA VAL A 68 0.95 -3.18 -19.97
C VAL A 68 -0.54 -3.11 -20.34
N LYS A 69 -1.46 -3.05 -19.37
CA LYS A 69 -2.90 -3.08 -19.65
C LYS A 69 -3.49 -1.69 -19.81
N ALA A 70 -4.22 -1.48 -20.90
CA ALA A 70 -4.99 -0.26 -21.13
C ALA A 70 -6.00 -0.03 -20.01
N ARG A 71 -6.07 1.23 -19.53
CA ARG A 71 -7.04 1.63 -18.49
C ARG A 71 -8.43 1.72 -19.15
N PRO A 72 -9.48 1.09 -18.60
CA PRO A 72 -10.84 1.27 -19.09
C PRO A 72 -11.20 2.75 -19.16
N GLY A 73 -11.93 3.16 -20.20
CA GLY A 73 -12.33 4.55 -20.42
C GLY A 73 -12.92 5.21 -19.16
N ALA A 74 -12.49 6.46 -18.90
CA ALA A 74 -12.86 7.20 -17.70
C ALA A 74 -14.38 7.47 -17.66
N LEU A 75 -15.00 7.31 -16.48
CA LEU A 75 -16.41 7.68 -16.24
C LEU A 75 -16.66 9.19 -16.25
N ASN A 76 -15.62 9.97 -15.95
CA ASN A 76 -15.74 11.42 -15.82
C ASN A 76 -15.34 12.10 -17.12
N GLU A 77 -16.30 12.79 -17.73
CA GLU A 77 -16.07 13.72 -18.85
C GLU A 77 -15.23 14.93 -18.40
N ASN A 78 -15.22 15.26 -17.11
CA ASN A 78 -14.43 16.37 -16.56
C ASN A 78 -12.91 16.03 -16.55
N PRO A 79 -12.08 16.73 -17.36
CA PRO A 79 -10.65 16.46 -17.46
C PRO A 79 -9.88 16.71 -16.16
N ARG A 80 -10.33 17.65 -15.31
CA ARG A 80 -9.64 18.01 -14.06
C ARG A 80 -9.77 16.89 -13.02
N ALA A 81 -10.98 16.36 -12.83
CA ALA A 81 -11.22 15.22 -11.94
C ALA A 81 -10.44 13.97 -12.39
N ARG A 82 -10.34 13.75 -13.71
CA ARG A 82 -9.55 12.65 -14.28
C ARG A 82 -8.05 12.81 -13.98
N ARG A 83 -7.48 14.00 -14.14
CA ARG A 83 -6.07 14.27 -13.81
C ARG A 83 -5.80 14.11 -12.32
N ALA A 84 -6.69 14.62 -11.45
CA ALA A 84 -6.55 14.48 -10.01
C ALA A 84 -6.56 13.00 -9.59
N ALA A 85 -7.52 12.22 -10.09
CA ALA A 85 -7.56 10.78 -9.83
C ALA A 85 -6.30 10.07 -10.34
N HIS A 86 -5.78 10.45 -11.50
CA HIS A 86 -4.52 9.89 -12.00
C HIS A 86 -3.33 10.23 -11.09
N ALA A 87 -3.20 11.50 -10.68
CA ALA A 87 -2.13 11.97 -9.80
C ALA A 87 -2.17 11.28 -8.44
N VAL A 88 -3.35 11.11 -7.85
CA VAL A 88 -3.51 10.37 -6.58
C VAL A 88 -3.06 8.93 -6.73
N HIS A 89 -3.50 8.21 -7.77
CA HIS A 89 -3.08 6.82 -7.97
C HIS A 89 -1.56 6.71 -8.20
N GLU A 90 -0.98 7.57 -9.04
CA GLU A 90 0.46 7.60 -9.30
C GLU A 90 1.24 7.89 -8.01
N GLY A 91 0.81 8.90 -7.25
CA GLY A 91 1.39 9.23 -5.95
C GLY A 91 1.33 8.07 -4.97
N MET A 92 0.21 7.34 -4.92
CA MET A 92 0.09 6.13 -4.09
C MET A 92 1.09 5.04 -4.51
N TYR A 93 1.32 4.82 -5.81
CA TYR A 93 2.35 3.85 -6.26
C TYR A 93 3.74 4.24 -5.77
N TRP A 94 4.17 5.48 -6.01
CA TRP A 94 5.49 5.94 -5.58
C TRP A 94 5.63 5.92 -4.06
N LEU A 95 4.60 6.32 -3.35
CA LEU A 95 4.61 6.35 -1.89
C LEU A 95 4.62 4.95 -1.29
N THR A 96 3.84 4.00 -1.83
CA THR A 96 3.91 2.59 -1.42
C THR A 96 5.28 1.99 -1.71
N ALA A 97 5.88 2.28 -2.87
CA ALA A 97 7.24 1.83 -3.18
C ALA A 97 8.26 2.40 -2.19
N LEU A 98 8.14 3.67 -1.81
CA LEU A 98 8.99 4.31 -0.81
C LEU A 98 8.82 3.68 0.58
N VAL A 99 7.58 3.38 0.99
CA VAL A 99 7.30 2.70 2.27
C VAL A 99 7.91 1.29 2.29
N LEU A 100 7.75 0.51 1.23
CA LEU A 100 8.34 -0.83 1.14
C LEU A 100 9.87 -0.78 1.16
N LEU A 101 10.47 0.13 0.38
CA LEU A 101 11.92 0.29 0.33
C LEU A 101 12.48 0.74 1.69
N SER A 102 11.92 1.80 2.27
CA SER A 102 12.34 2.29 3.59
C SER A 102 12.12 1.25 4.69
N GLY A 103 11.07 0.43 4.57
CA GLY A 103 10.79 -0.67 5.50
C GLY A 103 11.90 -1.73 5.50
N VAL A 104 12.43 -2.09 4.33
CA VAL A 104 13.57 -3.01 4.21
C VAL A 104 14.88 -2.36 4.68
N LEU A 105 15.08 -1.07 4.40
CA LEU A 105 16.32 -0.36 4.72
C LEU A 105 16.44 0.06 6.19
N MET A 106 15.33 0.20 6.92
CA MET A 106 15.35 0.53 8.35
C MET A 106 15.65 -0.67 9.27
N MET A 107 15.84 -1.87 8.70
CA MET A 107 15.94 -3.10 9.48
C MET A 107 17.34 -3.28 10.05
N ASP A 108 17.41 -3.45 11.37
CA ASP A 108 18.65 -3.58 12.13
C ASP A 108 19.05 -5.04 12.43
N ARG A 109 18.14 -5.99 12.19
CA ARG A 109 18.32 -7.41 12.46
C ARG A 109 17.81 -8.26 11.31
N ALA A 110 18.27 -9.51 11.25
CA ALA A 110 17.80 -10.46 10.28
C ALA A 110 16.30 -10.68 10.44
N ILE A 111 15.59 -10.67 9.31
CA ILE A 111 14.15 -10.91 9.23
C ILE A 111 13.95 -12.34 8.84
N ASP A 112 13.16 -13.07 9.61
CA ASP A 112 12.62 -14.33 9.15
C ASP A 112 11.27 -14.09 8.43
N VAL A 113 11.16 -14.57 7.18
CA VAL A 113 9.93 -14.48 6.40
C VAL A 113 9.15 -15.79 6.58
N PHE A 114 8.46 -15.91 7.71
CA PHE A 114 7.62 -17.07 8.07
C PHE A 114 8.33 -18.44 7.95
N GLY A 115 9.63 -18.48 8.25
CA GLY A 115 10.46 -19.68 8.20
C GLY A 115 10.90 -20.11 6.80
N TRP A 116 10.56 -19.36 5.75
CA TRP A 116 10.91 -19.74 4.37
C TRP A 116 12.33 -19.34 4.00
N PHE A 117 12.72 -18.12 4.38
CA PHE A 117 14.05 -17.58 4.18
C PHE A 117 14.27 -16.39 5.11
N ALA A 118 15.53 -16.05 5.34
CA ALA A 118 15.91 -14.89 6.11
C ALA A 118 16.58 -13.82 5.25
N ILE A 119 16.27 -12.55 5.51
CA ILE A 119 16.93 -11.41 4.88
C ILE A 119 17.82 -10.73 5.93
N SER A 120 19.12 -10.66 5.67
CA SER A 120 20.05 -9.92 6.51
C SER A 120 19.90 -8.40 6.33
N PRO A 121 20.17 -7.59 7.38
CA PRO A 121 20.20 -6.14 7.27
C PRO A 121 21.09 -5.68 6.11
N LEU A 122 20.58 -4.77 5.27
CA LEU A 122 21.36 -4.16 4.20
C LEU A 122 22.26 -3.01 4.71
N ILE A 123 21.86 -2.40 5.82
CA ILE A 123 22.52 -1.25 6.43
C ILE A 123 22.82 -1.60 7.89
N SER A 124 24.04 -1.29 8.34
CA SER A 124 24.45 -1.49 9.73
C SER A 124 24.78 -0.18 10.45
N ASP A 125 24.92 0.92 9.71
CA ASP A 125 25.21 2.24 10.29
C ASP A 125 23.96 2.79 11.02
N PRO A 126 24.06 3.04 12.35
CA PRO A 126 22.94 3.52 13.14
C PRO A 126 22.36 4.86 12.65
N SER A 127 23.20 5.74 12.09
CA SER A 127 22.76 7.04 11.60
C SER A 127 21.80 6.88 10.42
N TRP A 128 22.15 6.01 9.47
CA TRP A 128 21.31 5.67 8.32
C TRP A 128 20.05 4.93 8.74
N LEU A 129 20.14 3.95 9.64
CA LEU A 129 18.96 3.24 10.17
C LEU A 129 17.94 4.22 10.77
N SER A 130 18.41 5.19 11.57
CA SER A 130 17.54 6.21 12.16
C SER A 130 16.89 7.12 11.11
N ALA A 131 17.61 7.44 10.03
CA ALA A 131 17.09 8.26 8.94
C ALA A 131 16.01 7.51 8.15
N TRP A 132 16.25 6.24 7.81
CA TRP A 132 15.28 5.38 7.14
C TRP A 132 14.04 5.14 7.98
N LEU A 133 14.18 4.93 9.29
CA LEU A 133 13.05 4.82 10.21
C LEU A 133 12.18 6.09 10.20
N LYS A 134 12.80 7.27 10.32
CA LYS A 134 12.06 8.56 10.26
C LYS A 134 11.33 8.73 8.93
N LEU A 135 12.01 8.42 7.83
CA LEU A 135 11.42 8.48 6.49
C LEU A 135 10.26 7.48 6.35
N HIS A 136 10.42 6.26 6.86
CA HIS A 136 9.39 5.22 6.82
C HIS A 136 8.13 5.67 7.58
N VAL A 137 8.30 6.20 8.80
CA VAL A 137 7.18 6.72 9.60
C VAL A 137 6.50 7.89 8.87
N ALA A 138 7.26 8.86 8.37
CA ALA A 138 6.71 9.99 7.63
C ALA A 138 5.95 9.53 6.36
N ALA A 139 6.52 8.61 5.60
CA ALA A 139 5.90 8.06 4.40
C ALA A 139 4.60 7.29 4.71
N ASN A 140 4.56 6.52 5.82
CA ASN A 140 3.34 5.85 6.26
C ASN A 140 2.24 6.84 6.69
N VAL A 141 2.59 7.93 7.37
CA VAL A 141 1.61 8.98 7.73
C VAL A 141 0.99 9.58 6.48
N VAL A 142 1.81 9.97 5.51
CA VAL A 142 1.33 10.51 4.22
C VAL A 142 0.49 9.45 3.48
N LEU A 143 0.91 8.19 3.49
CA LEU A 143 0.20 7.11 2.80
C LEU A 143 -1.18 6.90 3.41
N THR A 144 -1.29 6.87 4.74
CA THR A 144 -2.57 6.79 5.45
C THR A 144 -3.51 7.92 5.05
N MET A 145 -3.01 9.17 5.02
CA MET A 145 -3.83 10.32 4.61
C MET A 145 -4.33 10.18 3.17
N VAL A 146 -3.46 9.79 2.23
CA VAL A 146 -3.82 9.61 0.82
C VAL A 146 -4.81 8.45 0.64
N VAL A 147 -4.62 7.33 1.36
CA VAL A 147 -5.55 6.19 1.36
C VAL A 147 -6.91 6.61 1.91
N ALA A 148 -6.95 7.34 3.03
CA ALA A 148 -8.19 7.84 3.61
C ALA A 148 -8.95 8.76 2.64
N LEU A 149 -8.24 9.69 1.98
CA LEU A 149 -8.81 10.55 0.94
C LEU A 149 -9.33 9.73 -0.26
N HIS A 150 -8.58 8.72 -0.69
CA HIS A 150 -8.99 7.83 -1.77
C HIS A 150 -10.28 7.09 -1.44
N VAL A 151 -10.36 6.46 -0.26
CA VAL A 151 -11.55 5.76 0.22
C VAL A 151 -12.72 6.72 0.38
N GLY A 152 -12.50 7.91 0.96
CA GLY A 152 -13.51 8.96 1.09
C GLY A 152 -14.07 9.41 -0.25
N ALA A 153 -13.22 9.57 -1.27
CA ALA A 153 -13.65 9.89 -2.63
C ALA A 153 -14.49 8.78 -3.27
N VAL A 154 -14.13 7.50 -3.04
CA VAL A 154 -14.94 6.36 -3.49
C VAL A 154 -16.32 6.39 -2.84
N ILE A 155 -16.39 6.57 -1.52
CA ILE A 155 -17.67 6.67 -0.78
C ILE A 155 -18.52 7.83 -1.32
N LEU A 156 -17.92 9.01 -1.48
CA LEU A 156 -18.64 10.18 -2.02
C LEU A 156 -19.19 9.91 -3.43
N HIS A 157 -18.42 9.25 -4.29
CA HIS A 157 -18.88 8.89 -5.64
C HIS A 157 -20.01 7.86 -5.62
N GLU A 158 -19.94 6.84 -4.77
CA GLU A 158 -21.02 5.86 -4.58
C GLU A 158 -22.30 6.53 -4.08
N CYS A 159 -22.21 7.37 -3.04
CA CYS A 159 -23.35 8.14 -2.51
C CYS A 159 -23.93 9.12 -3.54
N SER A 160 -23.10 9.63 -4.46
CA SER A 160 -23.52 10.52 -5.55
C SER A 160 -24.09 9.75 -6.78
N GLY A 161 -24.31 8.44 -6.67
CA GLY A 161 -24.86 7.60 -7.75
C GLY A 161 -23.86 7.21 -8.83
N ARG A 162 -22.57 7.57 -8.69
CA ARG A 162 -21.49 7.15 -9.60
C ARG A 162 -20.92 5.84 -9.08
N GLN A 163 -21.49 4.71 -9.53
CA GLN A 163 -21.11 3.35 -9.12
C GLN A 163 -19.69 2.94 -9.61
N VAL A 164 -18.65 3.58 -9.05
CA VAL A 164 -17.24 3.35 -9.35
C VAL A 164 -16.73 2.02 -8.77
N LEU A 165 -17.25 1.60 -7.63
CA LEU A 165 -16.91 0.35 -6.94
C LEU A 165 -17.30 -0.86 -7.79
N ARG A 166 -18.41 -0.79 -8.54
CA ARG A 166 -18.87 -1.86 -9.44
C ARG A 166 -17.87 -2.23 -10.54
N ARG A 167 -16.90 -1.37 -10.84
CA ARG A 167 -15.80 -1.68 -11.79
C ARG A 167 -14.66 -2.46 -11.15
N MET A 168 -14.57 -2.44 -9.82
CA MET A 168 -13.56 -3.11 -9.00
C MET A 168 -14.12 -4.33 -8.25
N LEU A 169 -15.42 -4.63 -8.38
CA LEU A 169 -16.01 -5.86 -7.88
C LEU A 169 -15.89 -6.97 -8.95
N PRO A 170 -15.56 -8.22 -8.55
CA PRO A 170 -15.59 -9.36 -9.47
C PRO A 170 -16.92 -9.46 -10.24
#